data_AF-A0A847MSC7-F1
#
_entry.id   AF-A0A847MSC7-F1
#
_cell.length_a   1.000
_cell.length_b   1.000
_cell.length_c   1.000
_cell.angle_alpha   90.00
_cell.angle_beta   90.00
_cell.angle_gamma   90.00
#
_symmetry.space_group_name_H-M   'P 1'
#
loop_
_entity.id
_entity.type
_entity.pdbx_description
1 polymer ?
#
loop_
_entity_poly.entity_id
_entity_poly.type
_entity_poly.pdbx_seq_one_letter_code
_entity_poly.pdbx_strand_id
1 'polypeptide(L)'
;MPTLTIHPTGEVIYLETGETVLSGLYKAGYSYTVGCKRGGCGICKVDCHGGTFSYERPIASTVISDEERVDGTCLSCRAVPDTDITIELRGDNVRLVNPFLRQINEKARLRAEAAIATHTCRQGPPSAGTSEE
;
A
#
# COMPACT_ATOMS: atom_id res chain seq x y z
N MET A 1 -6.70 7.30 0.89
CA MET A 1 -6.66 6.14 -0.03
C MET A 1 -5.21 5.99 -0.45
N PRO A 2 -4.49 4.99 0.06
CA PRO A 2 -3.05 4.90 -0.14
C PRO A 2 -2.70 4.33 -1.50
N THR A 3 -1.58 4.77 -2.06
CA THR A 3 -0.96 4.17 -3.25
C THR A 3 0.26 3.35 -2.84
N LEU A 4 0.44 2.22 -3.50
CA LEU A 4 1.57 1.33 -3.34
C LEU A 4 2.48 1.47 -4.54
N THR A 5 3.70 1.92 -4.30
CA THR A 5 4.75 1.96 -5.33
C THR A 5 5.69 0.78 -5.15
N ILE A 6 5.99 0.07 -6.23
CA ILE A 6 6.86 -1.10 -6.22
C ILE A 6 8.22 -0.74 -6.79
N HIS A 7 9.27 -0.80 -5.98
CA HIS A 7 10.65 -0.64 -6.41
C HIS A 7 11.27 -2.01 -6.77
N PRO A 8 12.13 -2.13 -7.80
CA PRO A 8 12.57 -1.09 -8.75
C PRO A 8 11.67 -0.93 -9.99
N THR A 9 10.58 -1.69 -10.09
CA THR A 9 9.73 -1.69 -11.30
C THR A 9 9.05 -0.34 -11.56
N GLY A 10 8.82 0.46 -10.52
CA GLY A 10 8.12 1.75 -10.58
C GLY A 10 6.61 1.64 -10.76
N GLU A 11 6.04 0.44 -10.60
CA GLU A 11 4.60 0.23 -10.75
C GLU A 11 3.84 0.82 -9.56
N VAL A 12 2.78 1.57 -9.85
CA VAL A 12 1.93 2.22 -8.86
C VAL A 12 0.58 1.54 -8.85
N ILE A 13 0.21 1.01 -7.68
CA ILE A 13 -1.02 0.28 -7.46
C ILE A 13 -1.90 1.05 -6.49
N TYR A 14 -3.15 1.25 -6.88
CA TYR A 14 -4.15 1.82 -5.98
C TYR A 14 -4.64 0.76 -4.99
N LEU A 15 -4.64 1.14 -3.71
CA LEU A 15 -5.13 0.32 -2.62
C LEU A 15 -6.38 0.94 -2.00
N GLU A 16 -7.33 0.09 -1.64
CA GLU A 16 -8.49 0.51 -0.86
C GLU A 16 -8.13 0.62 0.63
N THR A 17 -8.82 1.50 1.36
CA THR A 17 -8.61 1.66 2.80
C THR A 17 -8.92 0.36 3.54
N GLY A 18 -8.03 -0.07 4.43
CA GLY A 18 -8.16 -1.34 5.17
C GLY A 18 -7.76 -2.57 4.35
N GLU A 19 -7.18 -2.39 3.17
CA GLU A 19 -6.68 -3.50 2.37
C GLU A 19 -5.20 -3.76 2.62
N THR A 20 -4.83 -5.05 2.73
CA THR A 20 -3.41 -5.42 2.81
C THR A 20 -2.70 -5.20 1.49
N VAL A 21 -1.40 -4.91 1.57
CA VAL A 21 -0.52 -4.75 0.39
C VAL A 21 -0.62 -5.95 -0.57
N LEU A 22 -0.64 -7.17 -0.03
CA LEU A 22 -0.79 -8.39 -0.82
C LEU A 22 -2.13 -8.47 -1.56
N SER A 23 -3.23 -8.13 -0.89
CA SER A 23 -4.56 -8.17 -1.52
C SER A 23 -4.66 -7.20 -2.68
N GLY A 24 -4.12 -6.00 -2.54
CA GLY A 24 -4.16 -5.00 -3.60
C GLY A 24 -3.26 -5.32 -4.78
N LEU A 25 -2.10 -5.94 -4.54
CA LEU A 25 -1.27 -6.52 -5.59
C LEU A 25 -2.09 -7.52 -6.44
N TYR A 26 -2.79 -8.45 -5.80
CA TYR A 26 -3.63 -9.42 -6.51
C TYR A 26 -4.79 -8.77 -7.24
N LYS A 27 -5.47 -7.77 -6.64
CA LYS A 27 -6.53 -7.01 -7.31
C LYS A 27 -6.02 -6.25 -8.55
N ALA A 28 -4.79 -5.76 -8.51
CA ALA A 28 -4.12 -5.13 -9.65
C ALA A 28 -3.60 -6.15 -10.68
N GLY A 29 -3.78 -7.45 -10.46
CA GLY A 29 -3.34 -8.50 -11.38
C GLY A 29 -1.87 -8.90 -11.24
N TYR A 30 -1.20 -8.46 -10.17
CA TYR A 30 0.16 -8.86 -9.84
C TYR A 30 0.16 -10.07 -8.90
N SER A 31 1.13 -10.94 -9.09
CA SER A 31 1.43 -12.04 -8.17
C SER A 31 2.92 -12.06 -7.91
N TYR A 32 3.31 -12.50 -6.72
CA TYR A 32 4.70 -12.80 -6.40
C TYR A 32 4.73 -14.01 -5.45
N THR A 33 5.93 -14.47 -5.09
CA THR A 33 6.08 -15.63 -4.21
C THR A 33 5.56 -15.33 -2.81
N VAL A 34 4.54 -16.09 -2.40
CA VAL A 34 3.92 -15.96 -1.07
C VAL A 34 3.81 -17.32 -0.42
N GLY A 35 4.23 -17.40 0.83
CA GLY A 35 4.10 -18.60 1.66
C GLY A 35 2.75 -18.70 2.36
N CYS A 36 2.78 -18.72 3.70
CA CYS A 36 1.64 -19.11 4.54
C CYS A 36 0.46 -18.12 4.59
N LYS A 37 0.62 -16.86 4.13
CA LYS A 37 -0.38 -15.77 4.25
C LYS A 37 -0.91 -15.52 5.68
N ARG A 38 -0.22 -16.08 6.68
CA ARG A 38 -0.59 -16.03 8.10
C ARG A 38 0.34 -15.17 8.97
N GLY A 39 1.43 -14.67 8.40
CA GLY A 39 2.44 -13.88 9.14
C GLY A 39 3.42 -14.74 9.97
N GLY A 40 3.58 -16.02 9.61
CA GLY A 40 4.42 -16.98 10.33
C GLY A 40 5.58 -17.60 9.54
N CYS A 41 5.68 -17.37 8.22
CA CYS A 41 6.70 -18.00 7.37
C CYS A 41 7.84 -17.07 6.92
N GLY A 42 7.67 -15.75 7.00
CA GLY A 42 8.68 -14.79 6.53
C GLY A 42 8.89 -14.69 5.01
N ILE A 43 8.18 -15.46 4.19
CA ILE A 43 8.34 -15.40 2.73
C ILE A 43 7.77 -14.09 2.14
N CYS A 44 6.71 -13.55 2.74
CA CYS A 44 6.11 -12.26 2.33
C CYS A 44 6.88 -11.03 2.87
N LYS A 45 8.16 -11.16 3.19
CA LYS A 45 8.99 -10.03 3.65
C LYS A 45 9.30 -9.10 2.49
N VAL A 46 9.07 -7.81 2.71
CA VAL A 46 9.40 -6.72 1.79
C VAL A 46 10.00 -5.57 2.58
N ASP A 47 10.82 -4.76 1.94
CA ASP A 47 11.40 -3.57 2.55
C ASP A 47 10.52 -2.36 2.26
N CYS A 48 10.12 -1.63 3.31
CA CYS A 48 9.38 -0.40 3.15
C CYS A 48 10.36 0.78 3.10
N HIS A 49 10.51 1.39 1.94
CA HIS A 49 11.40 2.54 1.74
C HIS A 49 10.75 3.89 2.09
N GLY A 50 9.42 3.94 2.19
CA GLY A 50 8.72 5.16 2.56
C GLY A 50 7.24 4.93 2.79
N GLY A 51 6.63 5.76 3.63
CA GLY A 51 5.24 5.62 4.07
C GLY A 51 5.10 4.94 5.43
N THR A 52 3.87 4.88 5.94
CA THR A 52 3.52 4.20 7.19
C THR A 52 2.54 3.05 6.92
N PHE A 53 2.71 1.97 7.66
CA PHE A 53 1.83 0.82 7.62
C PHE A 53 1.53 0.32 9.03
N SER A 54 0.37 -0.31 9.15
CA SER A 54 -0.12 -0.94 10.36
C SER A 54 -0.36 -2.43 10.13
N TYR A 55 -0.27 -3.22 11.19
CA TYR A 55 -0.63 -4.63 11.17
C TYR A 55 -1.97 -4.81 11.88
N GLU A 56 -3.03 -5.13 11.14
CA GLU A 56 -4.34 -5.42 11.73
C GLU A 56 -4.33 -6.72 12.56
N ARG A 57 -3.39 -7.62 12.28
CA ARG A 57 -3.31 -8.96 12.86
C ARG A 57 -1.91 -9.19 13.42
N PRO A 58 -1.79 -9.90 14.55
CA PRO A 58 -0.49 -10.21 15.13
C PRO A 58 0.35 -11.04 14.16
N ILE A 59 1.64 -10.71 14.11
CA ILE A 59 2.67 -11.42 13.37
C ILE A 59 3.56 -12.18 14.35
N ALA A 60 4.15 -13.29 13.93
CA ALA A 60 5.09 -14.00 14.78
C ALA A 60 6.37 -13.17 14.97
N SER A 61 6.78 -12.94 16.22
CA SER A 61 8.00 -12.19 16.57
C SER A 61 9.27 -12.88 16.08
N THR A 62 9.23 -14.19 15.83
CA THR A 62 10.34 -14.95 15.24
C THR A 62 10.55 -14.67 13.76
N VAL A 63 9.59 -14.00 13.10
CA VAL A 63 9.64 -13.77 11.66
C VAL A 63 10.35 -12.47 11.33
N ILE A 64 10.16 -11.40 12.11
CA ILE A 64 10.83 -10.11 11.89
C ILE A 64 11.71 -9.84 13.12
N SER A 65 13.02 -9.76 12.91
CA SER A 65 13.96 -9.33 13.95
C SER A 65 13.77 -7.85 14.30
N ASP A 66 14.19 -7.42 15.50
CA ASP A 66 14.09 -6.00 15.88
C ASP A 66 14.86 -5.09 14.92
N GLU A 67 16.01 -5.54 14.43
CA GLU A 67 16.83 -4.84 13.41
C GLU A 67 16.03 -4.64 12.11
N GLU A 68 15.42 -5.71 11.59
CA GLU A 68 14.58 -5.65 10.39
C GLU A 68 13.39 -4.70 10.58
N ARG A 69 12.83 -4.65 11.79
CA ARG A 69 11.73 -3.74 12.11
C ARG A 69 12.18 -2.28 12.05
N VAL A 70 13.39 -1.99 12.54
CA VAL A 70 14.00 -0.65 12.49
C VAL A 70 14.33 -0.24 11.06
N ASP A 71 14.79 -1.19 10.24
CA ASP A 71 15.07 -0.98 8.82
C ASP A 71 13.80 -0.79 7.95
N GLY A 72 12.61 -0.94 8.54
CA GLY A 72 11.35 -0.79 7.82
C GLY A 72 10.89 -2.06 7.09
N THR A 73 11.41 -3.22 7.46
CA THR A 73 10.95 -4.50 6.89
C THR A 73 9.51 -4.77 7.30
N CYS A 74 8.67 -5.09 6.32
CA CYS A 74 7.27 -5.41 6.56
C CYS A 74 6.80 -6.72 5.91
N LEU A 75 5.69 -7.26 6.41
CA LEU A 75 5.05 -8.45 5.86
C LEU A 75 3.86 -8.03 5.02
N SER A 76 4.02 -7.94 3.71
CA SER A 76 2.97 -7.47 2.78
C SER A 76 1.66 -8.28 2.83
N CYS A 77 1.72 -9.54 3.27
CA CYS A 77 0.57 -10.41 3.53
C CYS A 77 -0.33 -9.94 4.70
N ARG A 78 0.14 -9.00 5.53
CA ARG A 78 -0.53 -8.50 6.73
C ARG A 78 -0.39 -6.99 6.94
N ALA A 79 0.55 -6.35 6.25
CA ALA A 79 0.74 -4.92 6.28
C ALA A 79 -0.43 -4.25 5.55
N VAL A 80 -1.09 -3.35 6.26
CA VAL A 80 -2.11 -2.44 5.75
C VAL A 80 -1.49 -1.05 5.72
N PRO A 81 -1.30 -0.45 4.54
CA PRO A 81 -0.72 0.89 4.46
C PRO A 81 -1.74 1.93 4.91
N ASP A 82 -1.29 2.85 5.76
CA ASP A 82 -2.09 4.00 6.21
C ASP A 82 -1.90 5.20 5.26
N THR A 83 -0.71 5.32 4.69
CA THR A 83 -0.33 6.35 3.72
C THR A 83 0.21 5.73 2.44
N ASP A 84 0.52 6.57 1.46
CA ASP A 84 1.28 6.14 0.29
C ASP A 84 2.59 5.48 0.73
N ILE A 85 2.82 4.28 0.22
CA ILE A 85 3.90 3.40 0.66
C ILE A 85 4.74 2.97 -0.55
N THR A 86 6.06 2.90 -0.37
CA THR A 86 6.98 2.35 -1.35
C THR A 86 7.61 1.10 -0.79
N ILE A 87 7.44 -0.03 -1.49
CA ILE A 87 8.01 -1.31 -1.09
C ILE A 87 8.99 -1.85 -2.11
N GLU A 88 9.95 -2.63 -1.63
CA GLU A 88 10.88 -3.41 -2.43
C GLU A 88 10.81 -4.89 -2.03
N LEU A 89 10.77 -5.78 -3.03
CA LEU A 89 10.73 -7.22 -2.80
C LEU A 89 12.14 -7.78 -2.63
N ARG A 90 12.39 -8.50 -1.54
CA ARG A 90 13.69 -9.13 -1.27
C ARG A 90 13.89 -10.38 -2.13
N GLY A 91 14.65 -10.24 -3.22
CA GLY A 91 15.06 -11.36 -4.07
C GLY A 91 13.94 -11.96 -4.93
N ASP A 92 12.81 -11.26 -5.07
CA ASP A 92 11.69 -11.65 -5.93
C ASP A 92 11.17 -10.43 -6.69
N ASN A 93 10.36 -10.64 -7.72
CA ASN A 93 9.76 -9.57 -8.50
C ASN A 93 8.26 -9.82 -8.67
N VAL A 94 7.49 -8.75 -8.69
CA VAL A 94 6.07 -8.87 -9.01
C VAL A 94 5.90 -9.27 -10.47
N ARG A 95 5.13 -10.33 -10.70
CA ARG A 95 4.76 -10.81 -12.02
C ARG A 95 3.35 -10.33 -12.34
N LEU A 96 3.21 -9.63 -13.45
CA LEU A 96 1.89 -9.31 -14.00
C LEU A 96 1.27 -10.59 -14.57
N VAL A 97 0.22 -11.08 -13.92
CA VAL A 97 -0.52 -12.30 -14.34
C VAL A 97 -1.69 -11.92 -15.21
N ASN A 98 -2.36 -10.81 -14.89
CA ASN A 98 -3.54 -10.37 -15.62
C ASN A 98 -3.46 -8.88 -15.97
N PRO A 99 -3.14 -8.52 -17.23
CA PRO A 99 -3.02 -7.13 -17.65
C PRO A 99 -4.35 -6.36 -17.60
N PHE A 100 -5.48 -7.07 -17.68
CA PHE A 100 -6.80 -6.42 -17.61
C PHE A 100 -7.10 -5.91 -16.21
N LEU A 101 -6.71 -6.67 -15.17
CA LEU A 101 -6.85 -6.24 -13.78
C LEU A 101 -5.99 -5.00 -13.47
N ARG A 102 -4.79 -4.92 -14.06
CA ARG A 102 -3.94 -3.72 -13.97
C ARG A 102 -4.65 -2.48 -14.51
N GLN A 103 -5.24 -2.59 -15.70
CA GLN A 103 -6.00 -1.48 -16.31
C GLN A 103 -7.21 -1.06 -15.48
N ILE A 104 -7.89 -2.03 -14.84
CA ILE A 104 -9.02 -1.72 -13.95
C ILE A 104 -8.53 -0.96 -12.70
N ASN A 105 -7.43 -1.42 -12.09
CA ASN A 105 -6.86 -0.76 -10.92
C ASN A 105 -6.40 0.68 -11.27
N GLU A 106 -5.76 0.87 -12.41
CA GLU A 106 -5.37 2.20 -12.89
C GLU A 106 -6.58 3.12 -13.08
N LYS A 107 -7.67 2.62 -13.66
CA LYS A 107 -8.93 3.38 -13.75
C LYS A 107 -9.53 3.67 -12.38
N ALA A 108 -9.43 2.75 -11.43
CA ALA A 108 -9.89 2.95 -10.06
C ALA A 108 -9.10 4.07 -9.37
N ARG A 109 -7.77 4.11 -9.57
CA ARG A 109 -6.89 5.21 -9.12
C ARG A 109 -7.38 6.56 -9.63
N LEU A 110 -7.56 6.69 -10.95
CA LEU A 110 -8.01 7.95 -11.58
C LEU A 110 -9.40 8.37 -11.07
N ARG A 111 -10.31 7.41 -10.85
CA ARG A 111 -11.63 7.69 -10.28
C ARG A 111 -11.55 8.17 -8.84
N ALA A 112 -10.67 7.58 -8.03
CA ALA A 112 -10.44 8.00 -6.66
C ALA A 112 -9.84 9.41 -6.60
N GLU A 113 -8.82 9.70 -7.43
CA GLU A 113 -8.24 11.04 -7.57
C GLU A 113 -9.29 12.08 -7.98
N ALA A 114 -10.14 11.76 -8.96
CA ALA A 114 -11.24 12.63 -9.39
C ALA A 114 -12.30 12.84 -8.29
N ALA A 115 -12.59 11.81 -7.48
CA ALA A 115 -13.53 11.93 -6.35
C ALA A 115 -12.98 12.86 -5.26
N ILE A 116 -11.67 12.77 -4.97
CA ILE A 116 -10.98 13.68 -4.03
C ILE A 116 -11.06 15.12 -4.55
N ALA A 117 -10.72 15.35 -5.82
CA ALA A 117 -10.78 16.67 -6.44
C ALA A 117 -12.20 17.28 -6.40
N THR A 118 -13.22 16.45 -6.62
CA THR A 118 -14.63 16.87 -6.56
C THR A 118 -15.05 17.25 -5.14
N HIS A 119 -14.57 16.53 -4.12
CA HIS A 119 -14.81 16.87 -2.72
C HIS A 119 -14.12 18.20 -2.33
N THR A 120 -12.88 18.43 -2.73
CA THR A 120 -12.14 19.66 -2.41
C THR A 120 -12.80 20.90 -3.03
N CYS A 121 -13.36 20.79 -4.23
CA CYS A 121 -14.06 21.91 -4.88
C CYS A 121 -15.37 22.31 -4.15
N ARG A 122 -15.95 21.40 -3.34
CA ARG A 122 -17.21 21.66 -2.62
C ARG A 122 -17.01 22.25 -1.22
N GLN A 123 -15.81 22.13 -0.66
CA GLN A 123 -15.44 22.76 0.61
C GLN A 123 -14.63 24.03 0.30
N GLY A 124 -15.33 25.14 0.08
CA GLY A 124 -14.72 26.45 -0.10
C GLY A 124 -13.79 26.83 1.07
N PRO A 125 -12.85 27.76 0.85
CA PRO A 125 -11.85 28.12 1.86
C PRO A 125 -12.52 28.57 3.17
N PRO A 126 -11.95 28.25 4.36
CA PRO A 126 -12.44 28.83 5.60
C PRO A 126 -12.31 30.35 5.49
N SER A 127 -13.45 31.03 5.54
CA SER A 127 -13.56 32.48 5.60
C SER A 127 -12.61 33.01 6.66
N ALA A 128 -11.64 33.82 6.23
CA ALA A 128 -10.79 34.60 7.11
C ALA A 128 -11.70 35.40 8.06
N GLY A 129 -11.55 35.15 9.36
CA GLY A 129 -12.25 35.88 10.41
C GLY A 129 -11.88 37.36 10.31
N THR A 130 -12.86 38.18 9.98
CA THR A 130 -12.82 39.62 10.18
C THR A 130 -12.74 39.87 11.69
N SER A 131 -11.65 40.53 12.08
CA SER A 131 -11.54 41.40 13.25
C SER A 131 -12.75 42.33 13.36
N GLU A 132 -13.11 42.69 14.59
CA GLU A 132 -13.99 43.80 15.05
C GLU A 132 -14.78 43.26 16.27
N GLU A 133 -14.85 43.85 17.45
CA GLU A 133 -14.21 44.98 18.14
C GLU A 133 -14.49 44.75 19.65
#